data_AF-A0A9X5E1R2-F1
#
_entry.id   AF-A0A9X5E1R2-F1
#
_cell.length_a   1.000
_cell.length_b   1.000
_cell.length_c   1.000
_cell.angle_alpha   90.00
_cell.angle_beta   90.00
_cell.angle_gamma   90.00
#
_symmetry.space_group_name_H-M   'P 1'
#
loop_
_entity.id
_entity.type
_entity.pdbx_description
1 polymer ?
#
loop_
_entity_poly.entity_id
_entity_poly.type
_entity_poly.pdbx_seq_one_letter_code
_entity_poly.pdbx_strand_id
1 'polypeptide(L)'
;MEASAPAVPLKHLNVVGLARVYEFLMAQGNFHLISLLGAATYAGGFLVRETESGTHFMIQMPSSKSAQEMIGQAVTLFFCLEEAFPISRLLISTTKDPFMTVPADYWISLGSFQLKPNLYVGVGQVEGHPDWYAVVKLDEDGKLVREK
;
A
#
# COMPACT_ATOMS: atom_id res chain seq x y z
N MET A 1 8.42 32.68 0.16
CA MET A 1 7.02 32.20 0.25
C MET A 1 7.00 30.90 -0.53
N GLU A 2 7.14 29.76 0.14
CA GLU A 2 7.16 28.46 -0.52
C GLU A 2 5.76 28.16 -1.07
N ALA A 3 5.69 27.86 -2.36
CA ALA A 3 4.45 27.51 -3.02
C ALA A 3 3.94 26.19 -2.43
N SER A 4 2.83 26.26 -1.68
CA SER A 4 2.13 25.07 -1.20
C SER A 4 1.76 24.20 -2.40
N ALA A 5 2.31 22.99 -2.46
CA ALA A 5 1.93 22.01 -3.47
C ALA A 5 0.39 21.86 -3.49
N PRO A 6 -0.22 21.72 -4.68
CA PRO A 6 -1.68 21.63 -4.79
C PRO A 6 -2.17 20.42 -3.99
N ALA A 7 -3.06 20.67 -3.03
CA ALA A 7 -3.72 19.64 -2.25
C ALA A 7 -4.55 18.77 -3.21
N VAL A 8 -4.01 17.59 -3.55
CA VAL A 8 -4.73 16.59 -4.35
C VAL A 8 -6.02 16.24 -3.58
N PRO A 9 -7.20 16.35 -4.20
CA PRO A 9 -8.44 16.08 -3.50
C PRO A 9 -8.48 14.61 -3.08
N LEU A 10 -8.39 14.37 -1.77
CA LEU A 10 -8.58 13.06 -1.15
C LEU A 10 -10.01 12.62 -1.42
N LYS A 11 -10.23 11.72 -2.38
CA LYS A 11 -11.52 11.05 -2.54
C LYS A 11 -11.78 10.22 -1.29
N HIS A 12 -13.00 10.25 -0.78
CA HIS A 12 -13.41 9.37 0.31
C HIS A 12 -13.11 7.92 -0.07
N LEU A 13 -12.44 7.22 0.86
CA LEU A 13 -12.16 5.80 0.76
C LEU A 13 -13.42 5.04 0.34
N ASN A 14 -13.32 4.15 -0.65
CA ASN A 14 -14.45 3.34 -1.07
C ASN A 14 -14.83 2.36 0.07
N VAL A 15 -15.74 2.79 0.94
CA VAL A 15 -16.19 2.04 2.13
C VAL A 15 -16.71 0.66 1.75
N VAL A 16 -17.38 0.55 0.60
CA VAL A 16 -17.87 -0.74 0.05
C VAL A 16 -16.70 -1.64 -0.34
N GLY A 17 -15.65 -1.07 -0.94
CA GLY A 17 -14.42 -1.79 -1.26
C GLY A 17 -13.73 -2.32 -0.02
N LEU A 18 -13.56 -1.50 1.02
CA LEU A 18 -12.98 -1.96 2.29
C LEU A 18 -13.83 -3.02 2.99
N ALA A 19 -15.15 -2.90 2.99
CA ALA A 19 -16.03 -3.92 3.57
C ALA A 19 -15.81 -5.28 2.91
N ARG A 20 -15.70 -5.33 1.58
CA ARG A 20 -15.35 -6.54 0.82
C ARG A 20 -13.99 -7.11 1.22
N VAL A 21 -12.98 -6.26 1.44
CA VAL A 21 -11.66 -6.71 1.92
C VAL A 21 -11.81 -7.41 3.27
N TYR A 22 -12.54 -6.83 4.23
CA TYR A 22 -12.77 -7.47 5.53
C TYR A 22 -13.57 -8.77 5.42
N GLU A 23 -14.56 -8.84 4.54
CA GLU A 23 -15.30 -10.07 4.24
C GLU A 23 -14.38 -11.18 3.71
N PHE A 24 -13.52 -10.86 2.74
CA PHE A 24 -12.52 -11.79 2.22
C PHE A 24 -11.56 -12.27 3.30
N LEU A 25 -11.03 -11.35 4.10
CA LEU A 25 -10.10 -11.68 5.18
C LEU A 25 -10.76 -12.56 6.25
N MET A 26 -12.02 -12.28 6.61
CA MET A 26 -12.78 -13.11 7.55
C MET A 26 -13.01 -14.52 7.00
N ALA A 27 -13.42 -14.63 5.74
CA ALA A 27 -13.67 -15.93 5.10
C ALA A 27 -12.42 -16.81 5.04
N GLN A 28 -11.23 -16.21 4.93
CA GLN A 28 -9.94 -16.90 4.91
C GLN A 28 -9.30 -17.10 6.29
N GLY A 29 -9.93 -16.61 7.38
CA GLY A 29 -9.39 -16.72 8.73
C GLY A 29 -8.17 -15.81 9.00
N ASN A 30 -7.98 -14.75 8.22
CA ASN A 30 -6.87 -13.80 8.34
C ASN A 30 -7.07 -12.78 9.48
N PHE A 31 -7.39 -13.27 10.69
CA PHE A 31 -7.76 -12.43 11.84
C PHE A 31 -6.63 -11.50 12.31
N HIS A 32 -5.37 -11.91 12.14
CA HIS A 32 -4.23 -11.07 12.46
C HIS A 32 -4.15 -9.83 11.55
N LEU A 33 -4.31 -10.03 10.24
CA LEU A 33 -4.34 -8.93 9.28
C LEU A 33 -5.54 -7.99 9.51
N ILE A 34 -6.70 -8.55 9.86
CA ILE A 34 -7.87 -7.75 10.29
C ILE A 34 -7.53 -6.87 11.50
N SER A 35 -6.84 -7.44 12.50
CA SER A 35 -6.43 -6.70 13.70
C SER A 35 -5.43 -5.58 13.37
N LEU A 36 -4.48 -5.84 12.47
CA LEU A 36 -3.51 -4.83 12.01
C LEU A 36 -4.19 -3.69 11.24
N LEU A 37 -5.16 -3.98 10.37
CA LEU A 37 -5.97 -2.96 9.69
C LEU A 37 -6.79 -2.15 10.70
N GLY A 38 -7.34 -2.81 11.72
CA GLY A 38 -8.00 -2.13 12.84
C GLY A 38 -7.05 -1.14 13.54
N ALA A 39 -5.83 -1.57 13.86
CA ALA A 39 -4.82 -0.72 14.48
C ALA A 39 -4.43 0.48 13.61
N ALA A 40 -4.27 0.28 12.29
CA ALA A 40 -3.99 1.36 11.34
C ALA A 40 -5.08 2.43 11.33
N THR A 41 -6.35 2.02 11.43
CA THR A 41 -7.50 2.92 11.45
C THR A 41 -7.45 3.90 12.63
N TYR A 42 -6.98 3.45 13.81
CA TYR A 42 -6.83 4.30 15.00
C TYR A 42 -5.58 5.20 14.96
N ALA A 43 -4.53 4.80 14.25
CA ALA A 43 -3.22 5.46 14.29
C ALA A 43 -3.04 6.62 13.29
N GLY A 44 -3.76 6.59 12.17
CA GLY A 44 -3.53 7.49 11.06
C GLY A 44 -4.47 7.28 9.87
N GLY A 45 -5.14 6.12 9.83
CA GLY A 45 -6.16 5.79 8.86
C GLY A 45 -5.61 5.17 7.58
N PHE A 46 -6.53 4.96 6.65
CA PHE A 46 -6.22 4.56 5.28
C PHE A 46 -6.31 5.79 4.39
N LEU A 47 -5.28 6.02 3.60
CA LEU A 47 -5.25 7.11 2.64
C LEU A 47 -5.25 6.52 1.24
N VAL A 48 -6.06 7.08 0.35
CA VAL A 48 -6.08 6.71 -1.07
C VAL A 48 -5.76 7.94 -1.89
N ARG A 49 -4.82 7.77 -2.82
CA ARG A 49 -4.41 8.79 -3.77
C ARG A 49 -4.56 8.23 -5.17
N GLU A 50 -5.37 8.90 -5.99
CA GLU A 50 -5.41 8.63 -7.42
C GLU A 50 -4.27 9.39 -8.10
N THR A 51 -3.48 8.67 -8.89
CA THR A 51 -2.38 9.23 -9.68
C THR A 51 -2.53 8.80 -11.13
N GLU A 52 -1.71 9.36 -12.02
CA GLU A 52 -1.64 8.93 -13.42
C GLU A 52 -1.14 7.48 -13.56
N SER A 53 -0.37 6.99 -12.60
CA SER A 53 0.05 5.57 -12.49
C SER A 53 -1.02 4.68 -11.83
N GLY A 54 -2.19 5.22 -11.53
CA GLY A 54 -3.33 4.56 -10.91
C GLY A 54 -3.45 4.80 -9.40
N THR A 55 -4.19 3.92 -8.74
CA THR A 55 -4.63 4.11 -7.35
C THR A 55 -3.57 3.65 -6.36
N HIS A 56 -3.14 4.54 -5.46
CA HIS A 56 -2.19 4.23 -4.39
C HIS A 56 -2.94 4.15 -3.07
N PHE A 57 -2.83 3.01 -2.40
CA PHE A 57 -3.40 2.76 -1.08
C PHE A 57 -2.29 2.85 -0.04
N MET A 58 -2.46 3.68 0.97
CA MET A 58 -1.45 3.96 1.98
C MET A 58 -1.99 3.66 3.36
N ILE A 59 -1.20 2.96 4.15
CA ILE A 59 -1.52 2.52 5.49
C ILE A 59 -0.50 3.09 6.45
N GLN A 60 -0.98 3.93 7.36
CA GLN A 60 -0.17 4.40 8.47
C GLN A 60 -0.31 3.45 9.66
N MET A 61 0.81 2.90 10.11
CA MET A 61 0.88 2.02 11.28
C MET A 61 1.34 2.81 12.51
N PRO A 62 0.82 2.49 13.72
CA PRO A 62 1.12 3.24 14.94
C PRO A 62 2.55 3.06 15.45
N SER A 63 3.23 1.99 15.05
CA SER A 63 4.57 1.68 15.52
C SER A 63 5.34 0.85 14.48
N SER A 64 6.67 0.89 14.55
CA SER A 64 7.53 0.07 13.70
C SER A 64 7.25 -1.43 13.89
N LYS A 65 6.93 -1.89 15.12
CA LYS A 65 6.56 -3.30 15.36
C LYS A 65 5.32 -3.72 14.55
N SER A 66 4.25 -2.95 14.66
CA SER A 66 3.02 -3.20 13.89
C SER A 66 3.22 -3.04 12.38
N ALA A 67 4.13 -2.14 11.97
CA ALA A 67 4.50 -2.00 10.56
C ALA A 67 5.20 -3.26 10.05
N GLN A 68 6.15 -3.82 10.79
CA GLN A 68 6.81 -5.08 10.42
C GLN A 68 5.82 -6.25 10.32
N GLU A 69 4.87 -6.34 11.26
CA GLU A 69 3.81 -7.36 11.21
C GLU A 69 2.91 -7.18 9.96
N MET A 70 2.55 -5.93 9.63
CA MET A 70 1.80 -5.61 8.40
C MET A 70 2.60 -5.91 7.14
N ILE A 71 3.91 -5.62 7.12
CA ILE A 71 4.82 -5.92 6.01
C ILE A 71 4.84 -7.42 5.72
N GLY A 72 4.89 -8.25 6.76
CA GLY A 72 4.80 -9.72 6.63
C GLY A 72 3.51 -10.21 5.99
N GLN A 73 2.46 -9.38 5.95
CA GLN A 73 1.14 -9.68 5.38
C GLN A 73 0.80 -8.83 4.15
N ALA A 74 1.73 -7.97 3.70
CA ALA A 74 1.47 -6.92 2.72
C ALA A 74 1.03 -7.47 1.36
N VAL A 75 1.61 -8.58 0.93
CA VAL A 75 1.29 -9.23 -0.34
C VAL A 75 -0.13 -9.81 -0.33
N THR A 76 -0.51 -10.49 0.76
CA THR A 76 -1.87 -10.98 0.99
C THR A 76 -2.88 -9.83 0.99
N LEU A 77 -2.55 -8.75 1.70
CA LEU A 77 -3.39 -7.55 1.74
C LEU A 77 -3.55 -6.93 0.35
N PHE A 78 -2.47 -6.81 -0.41
CA PHE A 78 -2.49 -6.29 -1.78
C PHE A 78 -3.44 -7.11 -2.66
N PHE A 79 -3.35 -8.44 -2.58
CA PHE A 79 -4.25 -9.34 -3.30
C PHE A 79 -5.71 -9.10 -2.92
N CYS A 80 -6.04 -9.02 -1.62
CA CYS A 80 -7.41 -8.78 -1.16
C CYS A 80 -7.94 -7.41 -1.60
N LEU A 81 -7.10 -6.36 -1.54
CA LEU A 81 -7.45 -5.03 -2.02
C LEU A 81 -7.76 -5.07 -3.51
N GLU A 82 -6.88 -5.68 -4.31
CA GLU A 82 -7.01 -5.79 -5.77
C GLU A 82 -8.28 -6.53 -6.22
N GLU A 83 -8.71 -7.56 -5.49
CA GLU A 83 -9.96 -8.28 -5.76
C GLU A 83 -11.21 -7.44 -5.42
N ALA A 84 -11.11 -6.54 -4.44
CA ALA A 84 -12.21 -5.67 -4.04
C ALA A 84 -12.32 -4.41 -4.92
N PHE A 85 -11.18 -3.81 -5.28
CA PHE A 85 -11.07 -2.65 -6.17
C PHE A 85 -9.66 -2.57 -6.77
N PRO A 86 -9.50 -2.15 -8.04
CA PRO A 86 -8.19 -2.08 -8.67
C PRO A 86 -7.27 -1.10 -7.95
N ILE A 87 -6.11 -1.56 -7.51
CA ILE A 87 -5.05 -0.73 -6.93
C ILE A 87 -3.73 -0.91 -7.69
N SER A 88 -2.96 0.14 -7.86
CA SER A 88 -1.62 0.05 -8.47
C SER A 88 -0.53 -0.14 -7.43
N ARG A 89 -0.69 0.42 -6.23
CA ARG A 89 0.33 0.40 -5.17
C ARG A 89 -0.29 0.29 -3.79
N LEU A 90 0.37 -0.45 -2.90
CA LEU A 90 0.15 -0.45 -1.46
C LEU A 90 1.42 0.08 -0.79
N LEU A 91 1.28 1.04 0.10
CA LEU A 91 2.37 1.57 0.92
C LEU A 91 2.04 1.39 2.39
N ILE A 92 3.03 0.94 3.14
CA ILE A 92 2.98 0.80 4.58
C ILE A 92 4.08 1.67 5.15
N SER A 93 3.75 2.52 6.12
CA SER A 93 4.74 3.34 6.81
C SER A 93 4.24 3.70 8.20
N THR A 94 5.14 4.23 9.04
CA THR A 94 4.80 4.79 10.34
C THR A 94 4.42 6.28 10.27
N THR A 95 4.56 6.90 9.09
CA THR A 95 4.25 8.32 8.81
C THR A 95 3.02 8.46 7.88
N LYS A 96 2.52 9.68 7.71
CA LYS A 96 1.27 9.93 6.96
C LYS A 96 1.42 9.86 5.44
N ASP A 97 2.57 10.26 4.89
CA ASP A 97 2.79 10.30 3.45
C ASP A 97 4.26 10.02 3.12
N PRO A 98 4.63 8.76 2.85
CA PRO A 98 6.01 8.42 2.52
C PRO A 98 6.43 8.94 1.12
N PHE A 99 5.48 9.29 0.24
CA PHE A 99 5.73 9.68 -1.15
C PHE A 99 6.27 11.10 -1.30
N MET A 100 5.75 12.03 -0.49
CA MET A 100 6.24 13.42 -0.53
C MET A 100 7.66 13.56 0.03
N THR A 101 8.14 12.58 0.79
CA THR A 101 9.38 12.68 1.56
C THR A 101 10.53 11.83 1.01
N VAL A 102 10.27 10.86 0.13
CA VAL A 102 11.29 9.86 -0.25
C VAL A 102 11.49 9.81 -1.77
N PRO A 103 12.66 10.25 -2.26
CA PRO A 103 13.06 10.11 -3.66
C PRO A 103 13.11 8.64 -4.12
N ALA A 104 12.89 8.39 -5.42
CA ALA A 104 12.74 7.05 -5.98
C ALA A 104 14.00 6.16 -5.81
N ASP A 105 15.19 6.77 -5.77
CA ASP A 105 16.49 6.13 -5.59
C ASP A 105 16.71 5.54 -4.19
N TYR A 106 15.92 5.96 -3.20
CA TYR A 106 15.97 5.39 -1.85
C TYR A 106 15.18 4.08 -1.74
N TRP A 107 14.42 3.69 -2.76
CA TRP A 107 13.67 2.44 -2.75
C TRP A 107 14.56 1.25 -3.15
N ILE A 108 14.78 0.35 -2.21
CA ILE A 108 15.49 -0.90 -2.40
C ILE A 108 14.47 -1.97 -2.80
N SER A 109 14.63 -2.53 -3.99
CA SER A 109 13.85 -3.69 -4.43
C SER A 109 14.20 -4.92 -3.58
N LEU A 110 13.18 -5.60 -3.07
CA LEU A 110 13.32 -6.84 -2.30
C LEU A 110 12.89 -8.08 -3.10
N GLY A 111 12.33 -7.89 -4.29
CA GLY A 111 11.96 -8.96 -5.20
C GLY A 111 10.64 -8.72 -5.92
N SER A 112 10.20 -9.73 -6.65
CA SER A 112 8.91 -9.73 -7.34
C SER A 112 8.21 -11.08 -7.20
N PHE A 113 6.88 -11.05 -7.24
CA PHE A 113 6.01 -12.22 -7.07
C PHE A 113 4.89 -12.18 -8.10
N GLN A 114 4.44 -13.36 -8.53
CA GLN A 114 3.22 -13.50 -9.31
C GLN A 114 2.05 -13.79 -8.35
N LEU A 115 1.04 -12.92 -8.31
CA LEU A 115 -0.11 -13.09 -7.41
C LEU A 115 -1.27 -13.87 -8.07
N LYS A 116 -1.51 -13.61 -9.35
CA LYS A 116 -2.50 -14.32 -10.18
C LYS A 116 -2.03 -14.34 -11.63
N PRO A 117 -2.65 -15.12 -12.52
CA PRO A 117 -2.36 -15.04 -13.95
C PRO A 117 -2.42 -13.58 -14.41
N ASN A 118 -1.35 -13.10 -15.04
CA ASN A 118 -1.20 -11.71 -15.53
C ASN A 118 -1.15 -10.62 -14.44
N LEU A 119 -0.85 -10.96 -13.18
CA LEU A 119 -0.57 -9.96 -12.14
C LEU A 119 0.77 -10.26 -11.48
N TYR A 120 1.77 -9.45 -11.83
CA TYR A 120 3.06 -9.41 -11.16
C TYR A 120 3.13 -8.20 -10.25
N VAL A 121 3.71 -8.40 -9.07
CA VAL A 121 3.99 -7.33 -8.12
C VAL A 121 5.46 -7.32 -7.76
N GLY A 122 6.01 -6.12 -7.64
CA GLY A 122 7.30 -5.87 -7.04
C GLY A 122 7.10 -5.49 -5.58
N VAL A 123 8.08 -5.81 -4.76
CA VAL A 123 8.13 -5.35 -3.38
C VAL A 123 9.42 -4.61 -3.11
N GLY A 124 9.36 -3.61 -2.25
CA GLY A 124 10.51 -2.81 -1.90
C GLY A 124 10.39 -2.17 -0.53
N GLN A 125 11.53 -1.77 0.00
CA GLN A 125 11.64 -1.02 1.25
C GLN A 125 12.42 0.27 1.01
N VAL A 126 12.25 1.26 1.88
CA VAL A 126 13.05 2.48 1.82
C VAL A 126 14.38 2.28 2.57
N GLU A 127 15.48 2.70 1.97
CA GLU A 127 16.80 2.69 2.59
C GLU A 127 16.80 3.49 3.90
N GLY A 128 17.33 2.90 4.98
CA GLY A 128 17.33 3.53 6.31
C GLY A 128 15.99 3.52 7.04
N HIS A 129 14.90 3.08 6.40
CA HIS A 129 13.54 3.05 6.96
C HIS A 129 12.92 1.66 6.79
N PRO A 130 13.32 0.68 7.62
CA PRO A 130 12.89 -0.71 7.47
C PRO A 130 11.38 -0.91 7.66
N ASP A 131 10.69 0.03 8.32
CA ASP A 131 9.25 0.03 8.53
C ASP A 131 8.46 0.73 7.41
N TRP A 132 9.14 1.11 6.32
CA TRP A 132 8.53 1.74 5.14
C TRP A 132 8.66 0.79 3.95
N TYR A 133 7.52 0.36 3.44
CA TYR A 133 7.43 -0.75 2.50
C TYR A 133 6.39 -0.50 1.42
N ALA A 134 6.67 -0.98 0.22
CA ALA A 134 5.79 -0.87 -0.93
C ALA A 134 5.55 -2.23 -1.58
N VAL A 135 4.30 -2.44 -2.00
CA VAL A 135 3.92 -3.45 -3.00
C VAL A 135 3.40 -2.68 -4.21
N VAL A 136 3.91 -2.99 -5.40
CA VAL A 136 3.62 -2.24 -6.62
C VAL A 136 3.31 -3.20 -7.76
N LYS A 137 2.30 -2.90 -8.58
CA LYS A 137 2.09 -3.64 -9.83
C LYS A 137 3.24 -3.42 -10.80
N LEU A 138 3.65 -4.51 -11.44
CA LEU A 138 4.63 -4.50 -12.52
C LEU A 138 3.91 -4.67 -13.86
N ASP A 139 4.50 -4.12 -14.91
CA ASP A 139 4.11 -4.41 -16.29
C ASP A 139 4.63 -5.78 -16.76
N GLU A 140 4.32 -6.15 -18.00
CA GLU A 140 4.72 -7.44 -18.60
C GLU A 140 6.25 -7.59 -18.72
N ASP A 141 6.99 -6.49 -18.73
CA ASP A 141 8.46 -6.46 -18.74
C ASP A 141 9.06 -6.51 -17.32
N GLY A 142 8.22 -6.63 -16.28
CA GLY A 142 8.64 -6.62 -14.88
C GLY A 142 9.10 -5.26 -14.39
N LYS A 143 8.80 -4.18 -15.12
CA LYS A 143 9.11 -2.80 -14.72
C LYS A 143 7.93 -2.23 -13.93
N LEU A 144 8.22 -1.22 -13.11
CA LEU A 144 7.18 -0.39 -12.52
C LEU A 144 6.31 0.14 -13.65
N VAL A 145 4.98 0.06 -13.50
CA VAL A 145 4.06 0.81 -14.36
C VAL A 145 4.40 2.30 -14.17
N ARG A 146 5.20 2.85 -15.09
CA ARG A 146 5.78 4.20 -14.98
C ARG A 146 4.71 5.25 -15.26
N GLU A 147 4.82 6.37 -14.56
CA GLU A 147 4.18 7.64 -14.87
C GLU A 147 4.53 8.03 -16.33
N LYS A 148 3.58 8.58 -17.07
CA LYS A 148 3.85 9.25 -18.35
C LYS A 148 3.85 10.75 -18.13
#